data_AF-A0A522IV26-F1
#
_entry.id   AF-A0A522IV26-F1
#
_cell.length_a   1.000
_cell.length_b   1.000
_cell.length_c   1.000
_cell.angle_alpha   90.00
_cell.angle_beta   90.00
_cell.angle_gamma   90.00
#
_symmetry.space_group_name_H-M   'P 1'
#
loop_
_entity.id
_entity.type
_entity.pdbx_description
1 polymer ?
#
loop_
_entity_poly.entity_id
_entity_poly.type
_entity_poly.pdbx_seq_one_letter_code
_entity_poly.pdbx_strand_id
1 'polypeptide(L)'
;MEEWRPVVGFEGLYDVSSHGRIRTVAHQVNYKNIKKRTIPSRLRSTKALLKGYPAVNLSNGKITKMRTVHVMVLEAFVGPRPSQAHDGFHEDGNPLNARLDNLQWKEKKYVKRASIARALRG
;
A
#
# COMPACT_ATOMS: atom_id res chain seq x y z
N MET A 1 -9.36 0.17 -18.38
CA MET A 1 -8.12 0.95 -18.56
C MET A 1 -7.41 1.05 -17.21
N GLU A 2 -6.08 1.14 -17.17
CA GLU A 2 -5.36 1.34 -15.90
C GLU A 2 -5.25 2.84 -15.59
N GLU A 3 -5.96 3.30 -14.57
CA GLU A 3 -5.81 4.66 -14.02
C GLU A 3 -4.68 4.73 -12.99
N TRP A 4 -4.03 5.90 -12.91
CA TRP A 4 -2.97 6.21 -11.94
C TRP A 4 -3.36 7.44 -11.13
N ARG A 5 -3.19 7.37 -9.81
CA ARG A 5 -3.46 8.49 -8.88
C ARG A 5 -2.30 8.68 -7.90
N PRO A 6 -2.09 9.90 -7.38
CA PRO A 6 -1.07 10.14 -6.37
C PRO A 6 -1.27 9.26 -5.13
N VAL A 7 -0.18 8.80 -4.54
CA VAL A 7 -0.24 8.13 -3.23
C VAL A 7 -0.47 9.19 -2.14
N VAL A 8 -1.56 9.03 -1.38
CA VAL A 8 -1.95 9.96 -0.31
C VAL A 8 -0.82 10.12 0.73
N GLY A 9 -0.43 11.36 0.99
CA GLY A 9 0.68 11.75 1.87
C GLY A 9 2.08 11.69 1.23
N PHE A 10 2.17 11.30 -0.04
CA PHE A 10 3.39 11.28 -0.84
C PHE A 10 3.17 11.82 -2.27
N GLU A 11 2.30 12.82 -2.39
CA GLU A 11 1.91 13.44 -3.64
C GLU A 11 3.13 14.06 -4.36
N GLY A 12 3.16 13.95 -5.70
CA GLY A 12 4.27 14.41 -6.53
C GLY A 12 5.53 13.53 -6.49
N LEU A 13 5.54 12.48 -5.66
CA LEU A 13 6.67 11.55 -5.54
C LEU A 13 6.31 10.13 -5.98
N TYR A 14 5.09 9.68 -5.71
CA TYR A 14 4.63 8.35 -6.06
C TYR A 14 3.18 8.37 -6.57
N ASP A 15 2.91 7.50 -7.54
CA ASP A 15 1.55 7.15 -7.96
C ASP A 15 1.27 5.67 -7.68
N VAL A 16 0.00 5.37 -7.43
CA VAL A 16 -0.56 4.03 -7.38
C VAL A 16 -1.59 3.86 -8.49
N SER A 17 -1.61 2.68 -9.11
CA SER A 17 -2.57 2.37 -10.17
C SER A 17 -3.78 1.60 -9.65
N SER A 18 -4.88 1.70 -10.40
CA SER A 18 -6.08 0.87 -10.24
C SER A 18 -5.80 -0.64 -10.32
N HIS A 19 -4.64 -1.06 -10.85
CA HIS A 19 -4.21 -2.45 -10.93
C HIS A 19 -3.28 -2.87 -9.79
N GLY A 20 -3.05 -2.00 -8.79
CA GLY A 20 -2.17 -2.28 -7.66
C GLY A 20 -0.68 -2.15 -7.99
N ARG A 21 -0.31 -1.36 -9.02
CA ARG A 21 1.10 -1.07 -9.33
C ARG A 21 1.51 0.26 -8.69
N ILE A 22 2.78 0.39 -8.36
CA ILE A 22 3.34 1.61 -7.78
C ILE A 22 4.48 2.09 -8.66
N ARG A 23 4.54 3.41 -8.89
CA ARG A 23 5.65 4.05 -9.58
C ARG A 23 6.11 5.29 -8.83
N THR A 24 7.37 5.66 -9.02
CA THR A 24 7.81 7.02 -8.72
C THR A 24 7.30 7.97 -9.80
N VAL A 25 7.00 9.20 -9.41
CA VAL A 25 6.73 10.30 -10.33
C VAL A 25 8.05 10.97 -10.69
N ALA A 26 8.18 11.42 -11.93
CA ALA A 26 9.37 12.15 -12.34
C ALA A 26 9.42 13.51 -11.63
N HIS A 27 10.53 13.80 -10.93
CA HIS A 27 10.70 15.04 -10.20
C HIS A 27 12.15 15.50 -10.19
N GLN A 28 12.38 16.79 -10.00
CA GLN A 28 13.73 17.36 -9.87
C GLN A 28 14.12 17.44 -8.40
N VAL A 29 15.35 17.03 -8.09
CA VAL A 29 15.95 17.17 -6.76
C VAL A 29 17.21 18.01 -6.84
N ASN A 30 17.46 18.79 -5.79
CA ASN A 30 18.75 19.43 -5.60
C ASN A 30 19.77 18.37 -5.16
N TYR A 31 20.92 18.30 -5.84
CA TYR A 31 21.94 17.30 -5.54
C TYR A 31 23.30 17.97 -5.35
N LYS A 32 23.66 18.23 -4.08
CA LYS A 32 24.92 18.88 -3.67
C LYS A 32 25.24 20.11 -4.56
N ASN A 33 26.52 20.48 -4.68
CA ASN A 33 27.02 21.69 -5.36
C ASN A 33 26.80 21.72 -6.90
N ILE A 34 25.81 21.02 -7.46
CA ILE A 34 25.53 20.95 -8.91
C ILE A 34 24.03 21.11 -9.20
N LYS A 35 23.75 21.65 -10.40
CA LYS A 35 22.45 21.78 -11.08
C LYS A 35 21.48 20.62 -10.79
N LYS A 36 20.20 20.97 -10.67
CA LYS A 36 19.04 20.08 -10.42
C LYS A 36 19.16 18.75 -11.17
N ARG A 37 19.01 17.63 -10.44
CA ARG A 37 18.96 16.27 -11.01
C ARG A 37 17.51 15.86 -11.24
N THR A 38 17.18 15.47 -12.46
CA THR A 38 15.88 14.84 -12.76
C THR A 38 15.90 13.37 -12.35
N ILE A 39 14.97 12.98 -11.49
CA ILE A 39 14.67 11.58 -11.18
C ILE A 39 13.54 11.15 -12.13
N PRO A 40 13.73 10.10 -12.95
CA PRO A 40 12.68 9.62 -13.85
C PRO A 40 11.62 8.82 -13.09
N SER A 41 10.42 8.72 -13.67
CA SER A 41 9.40 7.79 -13.19
C SER A 41 9.84 6.34 -13.38
N ARG A 42 9.68 5.50 -12.36
CA ARG A 42 10.03 4.07 -12.42
C ARG A 42 9.02 3.23 -11.66
N LEU A 43 8.65 2.10 -12.23
CA LEU A 43 7.90 1.07 -11.50
C LEU A 43 8.70 0.59 -10.31
N ARG A 44 8.02 0.41 -9.18
CA ARG A 44 8.61 -0.04 -7.92
C ARG A 44 8.32 -1.52 -7.73
N SER A 45 9.35 -2.29 -7.38
CA SER A 45 9.15 -3.65 -6.93
C SER A 45 8.49 -3.64 -5.55
N THR A 46 7.49 -4.50 -5.38
CA THR A 46 6.82 -4.73 -4.11
C THR A 46 7.38 -5.98 -3.46
N LYS A 47 7.46 -6.00 -2.14
CA LYS A 47 7.78 -7.22 -1.38
C LYS A 47 6.54 -7.67 -0.61
N ALA A 48 6.24 -8.96 -0.63
CA ALA A 48 5.20 -9.50 0.24
C ALA A 48 5.69 -9.47 1.69
N LEU A 49 4.86 -8.96 2.61
CA LEU A 49 5.12 -9.00 4.05
C LEU A 49 4.81 -10.39 4.62
N LEU A 50 5.12 -10.61 5.91
CA LEU A 50 4.83 -11.87 6.62
C LEU A 50 3.35 -12.32 6.52
N LYS A 51 2.43 -11.38 6.29
CA LYS A 51 0.99 -11.63 6.09
C LYS A 51 0.58 -11.81 4.61
N GLY A 52 1.53 -11.92 3.68
CA GLY A 52 1.29 -12.12 2.24
C GLY A 52 1.02 -10.84 1.44
N TYR A 53 0.66 -9.73 2.08
CA TYR A 53 0.33 -8.49 1.36
C TYR A 53 1.56 -7.81 0.76
N PRO A 54 1.54 -7.42 -0.53
CA PRO A 54 2.57 -6.60 -1.15
C PRO A 54 2.69 -5.24 -0.46
N ALA A 55 3.91 -4.81 -0.20
CA ALA A 55 4.23 -3.52 0.41
C ALA A 55 5.46 -2.87 -0.21
N VAL A 56 5.52 -1.54 -0.09
CA VAL A 56 6.62 -0.70 -0.55
C VAL A 56 6.97 0.31 0.53
N ASN A 57 8.27 0.58 0.70
CA ASN A 57 8.76 1.71 1.48
C ASN A 57 8.68 2.98 0.63
N LEU A 58 7.91 3.96 1.11
CA LEU A 58 7.79 5.30 0.53
C LEU A 58 8.61 6.28 1.36
N SER A 59 9.27 7.22 0.70
CA SER A 59 10.04 8.26 1.36
C SER A 59 9.88 9.60 0.66
N ASN A 60 9.74 10.67 1.44
CA ASN A 60 9.73 12.04 0.93
C ASN A 60 10.95 12.86 1.41
N GLY A 61 12.00 12.17 1.89
CA GLY A 61 13.19 12.80 2.46
C GLY A 61 13.04 13.26 3.91
N LYS A 62 11.82 13.40 4.44
CA LYS A 62 11.54 13.71 5.86
C LYS A 62 11.09 12.47 6.62
N ILE A 63 10.17 11.72 6.03
CA ILE A 63 9.63 10.49 6.61
C ILE A 63 9.84 9.33 5.65
N THR A 64 10.03 8.14 6.22
CA THR A 64 9.99 6.87 5.49
C THR A 64 8.92 6.00 6.13
N LYS A 65 7.96 5.53 5.32
CA LYS A 65 6.84 4.71 5.80
C LYS A 65 6.64 3.50 4.90
N MET A 66 6.56 2.34 5.50
CA MET A 66 6.14 1.13 4.81
C MET A 66 4.62 1.14 4.65
N ARG A 67 4.12 0.94 3.43
CA ARG A 67 2.70 0.96 3.08
C ARG A 67 2.36 -0.28 2.26
N THR A 68 1.23 -0.92 2.55
CA THR A 68 0.69 -2.01 1.71
C THR A 68 -0.02 -1.47 0.48
N VAL A 69 0.07 -2.21 -0.63
CA VAL A 69 -0.49 -1.82 -1.93
C VAL A 69 -2.00 -1.64 -1.85
N HIS A 70 -2.73 -2.61 -1.31
CA HIS A 70 -4.19 -2.57 -1.25
C HIS A 70 -4.74 -1.34 -0.49
N VAL A 71 -4.08 -0.92 0.60
CA VAL A 71 -4.48 0.29 1.35
C VAL A 71 -4.22 1.53 0.50
N MET A 72 -3.09 1.61 -0.20
CA MET A 72 -2.80 2.75 -1.08
C MET A 72 -3.79 2.87 -2.24
N VAL A 73 -4.19 1.75 -2.84
CA VAL A 73 -5.22 1.72 -3.88
C VAL A 73 -6.55 2.23 -3.32
N LEU A 74 -7.01 1.71 -2.18
CA LEU A 74 -8.27 2.15 -1.59
C LEU A 74 -8.24 3.62 -1.18
N GLU A 75 -7.17 4.11 -0.57
CA GLU A 75 -7.05 5.52 -0.19
C GLU A 75 -7.08 6.47 -1.40
N ALA A 76 -6.43 6.11 -2.51
CA ALA A 76 -6.36 6.97 -3.70
C ALA A 76 -7.64 6.95 -4.56
N PHE A 77 -8.36 5.83 -4.59
CA PHE A 77 -9.50 5.64 -5.50
C PHE A 77 -10.86 5.65 -4.81
N VAL A 78 -10.96 5.14 -3.58
CA VAL A 78 -12.21 5.07 -2.80
C VAL A 78 -12.28 6.20 -1.78
N GLY A 79 -11.16 6.50 -1.13
CA GLY A 79 -11.06 7.54 -0.11
C GLY A 79 -10.44 7.03 1.19
N PRO A 80 -10.29 7.92 2.19
CA PRO A 80 -9.59 7.62 3.42
C PRO A 80 -10.23 6.42 4.14
N ARG A 81 -9.40 5.70 4.89
CA ARG A 81 -9.88 4.61 5.74
C ARG A 81 -11.01 5.12 6.67
N PRO A 82 -12.22 4.55 6.64
CA PRO A 82 -13.37 5.07 7.39
C PRO A 82 -13.16 5.08 8.91
N SER A 83 -12.51 4.05 9.46
CA SER A 83 -12.15 3.99 10.88
C SER A 83 -10.97 3.04 11.13
N GLN A 84 -10.39 3.06 12.33
CA GLN A 84 -9.30 2.13 12.70
C GLN A 84 -9.72 0.65 12.68
N ALA A 85 -11.03 0.37 12.74
CA ALA A 85 -11.57 -0.98 12.64
C ALA A 85 -11.61 -1.50 11.19
N HIS A 86 -11.47 -0.62 10.18
CA HIS A 86 -11.51 -1.02 8.78
C HIS A 86 -10.14 -1.45 8.25
N ASP A 87 -10.13 -2.46 7.37
CA ASP A 87 -8.98 -2.82 6.53
C ASP A 87 -9.40 -3.05 5.08
N GLY A 88 -8.41 -3.15 4.20
CA GLY A 88 -8.65 -3.50 2.80
C GLY A 88 -8.93 -5.00 2.65
N PHE A 89 -10.18 -5.32 2.34
CA PHE A 89 -10.62 -6.68 2.07
C PHE A 89 -10.44 -7.01 0.58
N HIS A 90 -9.95 -8.22 0.29
CA HIS A 90 -9.78 -8.74 -1.06
C HIS A 90 -10.91 -9.73 -1.32
N GLU A 91 -11.77 -9.47 -2.31
CA GLU A 91 -12.95 -10.31 -2.58
C GLU A 91 -12.59 -11.75 -2.95
N ASP A 92 -11.51 -11.94 -3.72
CA ASP A 92 -11.00 -13.25 -4.10
C ASP A 92 -10.17 -13.95 -3.00
N GLY A 93 -9.95 -13.31 -1.85
CA GLY A 93 -9.11 -13.82 -0.77
C GLY A 93 -7.61 -13.87 -1.10
N ASN A 94 -7.18 -13.39 -2.27
CA ASN A 94 -5.78 -13.42 -2.69
C ASN A 94 -5.09 -12.09 -2.30
N PRO A 95 -4.16 -12.10 -1.33
CA PRO A 95 -3.49 -10.88 -0.87
C PRO A 95 -2.59 -10.22 -1.92
N LEU A 96 -2.25 -10.93 -3.01
CA LEU A 96 -1.44 -10.41 -4.11
C LEU A 96 -2.29 -9.68 -5.17
N ASN A 97 -3.61 -9.92 -5.21
CA ASN A 97 -4.51 -9.27 -6.17
C ASN A 97 -5.03 -7.93 -5.62
N ALA A 98 -4.18 -6.91 -5.67
CA ALA A 98 -4.50 -5.58 -5.15
C ALA A 98 -5.17 -4.66 -6.19
N ARG A 99 -5.96 -5.21 -7.12
CA ARG A 99 -6.72 -4.41 -8.09
C ARG A 99 -7.90 -3.73 -7.41
N LEU A 100 -8.24 -2.51 -7.84
CA LEU A 100 -9.33 -1.72 -7.26
C LEU A 100 -10.68 -2.46 -7.30
N ASP A 101 -10.96 -3.16 -8.39
CA ASP A 101 -12.19 -3.95 -8.57
C ASP A 101 -12.30 -5.14 -7.59
N ASN A 102 -11.18 -5.58 -7.01
CA ASN A 102 -11.11 -6.66 -6.03
C ASN A 102 -11.04 -6.16 -4.58
N LEU A 103 -11.03 -4.84 -4.35
CA LEU A 103 -10.78 -4.25 -3.04
C LEU A 103 -11.95 -3.43 -2.53
N GLN A 104 -12.21 -3.55 -1.23
CA GLN A 104 -13.10 -2.62 -0.51
C GLN A 104 -12.68 -2.46 0.96
N TRP A 105 -13.07 -1.33 1.56
CA TRP A 105 -12.97 -1.18 3.00
C TRP A 105 -14.00 -2.07 3.70
N LYS A 106 -13.56 -2.95 4.59
CA LYS A 106 -14.47 -3.69 5.49
C LYS A 106 -13.99 -3.61 6.92
N GLU A 107 -14.93 -3.59 7.85
CA GLU A 107 -14.65 -3.76 9.27
C GLU A 107 -14.02 -5.14 9.53
N LYS A 108 -12.96 -5.15 10.33
CA LYS A 108 -12.40 -6.38 10.89
C LYS A 108 -13.45 -6.99 11.82
N LYS A 109 -14.15 -8.03 11.37
CA LYS A 109 -14.92 -8.88 12.29
C LYS A 109 -13.95 -9.49 13.31
N TYR A 110 -14.08 -9.08 14.57
CA TYR A 110 -13.27 -9.61 15.65
C TYR A 110 -13.64 -11.07 15.88
N VAL A 111 -12.88 -12.00 15.31
CA VAL A 111 -12.98 -13.42 15.69
C VAL A 111 -12.08 -13.58 16.91
N LYS A 112 -12.68 -13.73 18.11
CA LYS A 112 -11.94 -14.21 19.29
C LYS A 112 -11.26 -15.51 18.88
N ARG A 113 -9.95 -15.51 18.71
CA ARG A 113 -9.18 -16.75 18.68
C ARG A 113 -9.36 -17.38 20.05
N ALA A 114 -10.16 -18.43 20.15
CA ALA A 114 -10.10 -19.32 21.29
C ALA A 114 -8.67 -19.88 21.30
N SER A 115 -7.88 -19.46 22.29
CA SER A 115 -6.61 -20.10 22.60
C SER A 115 -6.92 -21.53 23.02
N ILE A 116 -6.79 -22.49 22.10
CA ILE A 116 -6.71 -23.90 22.47
C ILE A 116 -5.34 -24.07 23.15
N ALA A 117 -5.30 -23.73 24.44
CA ALA A 117 -4.31 -24.31 25.33
C ALA A 117 -4.68 -25.79 25.44
N ARG A 118 -4.02 -26.64 24.65
CA ARG A 118 -4.05 -28.09 24.87
C ARG A 118 -3.15 -28.40 26.06
N ALA A 119 -3.64 -28.08 27.25
CA ALA A 119 -3.18 -28.73 28.46
C ALA A 119 -4.00 -30.01 28.64
N LEU A 120 -3.36 -31.02 29.25
CA LEU A 120 -3.89 -32.34 29.65
C LEU A 120 -3.83 -33.39 28.51
N ARG A 121 -3.32 -34.61 28.73
CA ARG A 121 -3.08 -35.37 29.96
C ARG A 121 -2.29 -36.64 29.57
N GLY A 122 -1.47 -37.18 30.47
CA GLY A 122 -0.94 -38.54 30.41
C GLY A 122 0.57 -38.60 30.42
#